data_AF-A0A450XC97-F1
#
_entry.id   AF-A0A450XC97-F1
#
_cell.length_a   1.000
_cell.length_b   1.000
_cell.length_c   1.000
_cell.angle_alpha   90.00
_cell.angle_beta   90.00
_cell.angle_gamma   90.00
#
_symmetry.space_group_name_H-M   'P 1'
#
loop_
_entity.id
_entity.type
_entity.pdbx_description
1 polymer ?
#
loop_
_entity_poly.entity_id
_entity_poly.type
_entity_poly.pdbx_seq_one_letter_code
_entity_poly.pdbx_strand_id
1 'polypeptide(L)'
;MPDNLKSAVSKADRYAPEVNTTYAELARHYGTTVLPTRPRKPKDKAKVEVAVQVVERWILARLRHHTFFCLSDLNTAIRQLLQEMNARPLQRQKVSRWDLFETLDRPALHPLPSTPYEYAQWKKAKVSIDYHIEFNRRLYSVPHALVGEVVELRIRLP
;
A
#
# COMPACT_ATOMS: atom_id res chain seq x y z
N MET A 1 3.19 -0.74 7.74
CA MET A 1 2.56 -1.42 8.89
C MET A 1 1.07 -1.59 8.63
N PRO A 2 0.63 -2.62 7.89
CA PRO A 2 -0.79 -2.91 7.68
C PRO A 2 -1.41 -3.60 8.91
N ASP A 3 -2.71 -3.38 9.14
CA ASP A 3 -3.51 -4.15 10.09
C ASP A 3 -4.06 -5.38 9.42
N ASN A 4 -3.30 -6.49 9.37
CA ASN A 4 -3.70 -7.85 8.97
C ASN A 4 -4.87 -8.00 7.96
N LEU A 5 -5.00 -7.05 7.05
CA LEU A 5 -6.15 -6.92 6.15
C LEU A 5 -5.92 -7.92 5.03
N LYS A 6 -6.94 -8.66 4.64
CA LYS A 6 -6.80 -9.80 3.70
C LYS A 6 -6.16 -9.39 2.36
N SER A 7 -6.30 -8.14 1.94
CA SER A 7 -5.65 -7.60 0.73
C SER A 7 -4.14 -7.32 0.88
N ALA A 8 -3.61 -7.23 2.10
CA ALA A 8 -2.18 -7.05 2.38
C ALA A 8 -1.53 -8.30 2.99
N VAL A 9 -2.29 -9.08 3.77
CA VAL A 9 -1.80 -10.24 4.52
C VAL A 9 -2.67 -11.45 4.14
N SER A 10 -2.09 -12.41 3.42
CA SER A 10 -2.76 -13.65 3.04
C SER A 10 -2.95 -14.58 4.24
N LYS A 11 -1.96 -14.63 5.13
CA LYS A 11 -2.03 -15.40 6.38
C LYS A 11 -1.40 -14.60 7.52
N ALA A 12 -2.24 -14.18 8.45
CA ALA A 12 -1.77 -13.51 9.65
C ALA A 12 -1.14 -14.54 10.59
N ASP A 13 0.15 -14.40 10.88
CA ASP A 13 0.88 -15.24 11.83
C ASP A 13 1.65 -14.34 12.81
N ARG A 14 1.94 -14.87 14.00
CA ARG A 14 2.63 -14.12 15.06
C ARG A 14 4.12 -13.94 14.79
N TYR A 15 4.74 -14.83 14.02
CA TYR A 15 6.18 -14.90 13.78
C TYR A 15 6.54 -14.84 12.29
N ALA A 16 5.69 -15.38 11.40
CA ALA A 16 5.90 -15.41 9.96
C ALA A 16 4.62 -15.06 9.19
N PRO A 17 4.12 -13.81 9.26
CA PRO A 17 2.93 -13.42 8.52
C PRO A 17 3.21 -13.47 7.02
N GLU A 18 2.33 -14.12 6.28
CA GLU A 18 2.42 -14.18 4.82
C GLU A 18 1.76 -12.93 4.24
N VAL A 19 2.59 -12.12 3.60
CA VAL A 19 2.15 -10.94 2.85
C VAL A 19 1.59 -11.41 1.51
N ASN A 20 0.49 -10.80 1.06
CA ASN A 20 -0.05 -11.05 -0.27
C ASN A 20 1.05 -10.87 -1.34
N THR A 21 1.15 -11.80 -2.30
CA THR A 21 2.20 -11.80 -3.34
C THR A 21 2.34 -10.45 -4.03
N THR A 22 1.23 -9.83 -4.45
CA THR A 22 1.24 -8.53 -5.11
C THR A 22 1.73 -7.41 -4.19
N TYR A 23 1.38 -7.47 -2.90
CA TYR A 23 1.84 -6.49 -1.92
C TYR A 23 3.32 -6.69 -1.56
N ALA A 24 3.81 -7.92 -1.57
CA ALA A 24 5.23 -8.24 -1.42
C ALA A 24 6.05 -7.79 -2.65
N GLU A 25 5.53 -7.93 -3.87
CA GLU A 25 6.17 -7.40 -5.07
C GLU A 25 6.26 -5.88 -5.06
N LEU A 26 5.18 -5.20 -4.67
CA LEU A 26 5.18 -3.75 -4.46
C LEU A 26 6.27 -3.33 -3.46
N ALA A 27 6.37 -4.05 -2.35
CA ALA A 27 7.35 -3.79 -1.31
C ALA A 27 8.78 -3.93 -1.86
N ARG A 28 9.07 -5.02 -2.59
CA ARG A 28 10.36 -5.23 -3.26
C ARG A 28 10.67 -4.15 -4.29
N HIS A 29 9.70 -3.76 -5.12
CA HIS A 29 9.87 -2.73 -6.15
C HIS A 29 10.35 -1.40 -5.57
N TYR A 30 9.76 -0.98 -4.45
CA TYR A 30 10.13 0.26 -3.78
C TYR A 30 11.22 0.10 -2.71
N GLY A 31 11.82 -1.08 -2.55
CA GLY A 31 12.82 -1.33 -1.50
C GLY A 31 12.27 -1.16 -0.08
N THR A 32 10.98 -1.37 0.12
CA THR A 32 10.31 -1.21 1.41
C THR A 32 9.99 -2.55 2.05
N THR A 33 9.89 -2.59 3.38
CA THR A 33 9.49 -3.80 4.12
C THR A 33 8.07 -3.65 4.64
N VAL A 34 7.21 -4.61 4.30
CA VAL A 34 5.88 -4.72 4.88
C VAL A 34 5.97 -5.55 6.15
N LEU A 35 5.73 -4.90 7.29
CA LEU A 35 5.67 -5.55 8.59
C LEU A 35 4.23 -5.50 9.11
N PRO A 36 3.46 -6.60 9.02
CA PRO A 36 2.12 -6.67 9.58
C PRO A 36 2.12 -6.54 11.10
N THR A 37 1.09 -5.89 11.66
CA THR A 37 0.91 -5.81 13.11
C THR A 37 0.59 -7.19 13.69
N ARG A 38 1.01 -7.46 14.94
CA ARG A 38 0.70 -8.77 15.54
C ARG A 38 -0.81 -8.89 15.74
N PRO A 39 -1.41 -10.07 15.44
CA PRO A 39 -2.83 -10.29 15.67
C PRO A 39 -3.23 -9.94 17.11
N ARG A 40 -4.34 -9.20 17.26
CA ARG A 40 -4.91 -8.80 18.56
C ARG A 40 -3.99 -7.96 19.46
N LYS A 41 -3.05 -7.20 18.88
CA LYS A 41 -2.17 -6.26 19.60
C LYS A 41 -2.35 -4.82 19.07
N PRO A 42 -3.40 -4.10 19.50
CA PRO A 42 -3.71 -2.74 19.01
C PRO A 42 -2.60 -1.72 19.29
N LYS A 43 -1.75 -1.97 20.30
CA LYS A 43 -0.64 -1.06 20.65
C LYS A 43 0.45 -0.98 19.57
N ASP A 44 0.58 -1.98 18.68
CA ASP A 44 1.62 -2.01 17.65
C ASP A 44 1.42 -0.92 16.57
N LYS A 45 0.21 -0.36 16.47
CA LYS A 45 -0.15 0.68 15.50
C LYS A 45 -0.54 2.02 16.12
N ALA A 46 -0.45 2.16 17.44
CA ALA A 46 -0.95 3.34 18.16
C ALA A 46 -0.42 4.67 17.61
N LYS A 47 0.85 4.75 17.18
CA LYS A 47 1.41 5.98 16.58
C LYS A 47 0.75 6.35 15.25
N VAL A 48 0.45 5.36 14.41
CA VAL A 48 -0.20 5.56 13.10
C VAL A 48 -1.65 5.99 13.31
N GLU A 49 -2.37 5.34 14.23
CA GLU A 49 -3.76 5.69 14.54
C GLU A 49 -3.86 7.12 15.09
N VAL A 50 -2.97 7.51 16.02
CA VAL A 50 -2.91 8.89 16.53
C VAL A 50 -2.61 9.88 15.41
N ALA A 51 -1.71 9.55 14.48
CA ALA A 51 -1.43 10.40 13.32
C ALA A 51 -2.67 10.57 12.42
N VAL A 52 -3.42 9.49 12.16
CA VAL A 52 -4.68 9.55 11.42
C VAL A 52 -5.70 10.45 12.12
N GLN A 53 -5.89 10.28 13.43
CA GLN A 53 -6.79 11.13 14.21
C GLN A 53 -6.40 12.61 14.16
N VAL A 54 -5.09 12.93 14.13
CA VAL A 54 -4.62 14.30 13.95
C VAL A 54 -5.07 14.84 12.60
N VAL A 55 -4.87 14.08 11.52
CA VAL A 55 -5.28 14.47 10.16
C VAL A 55 -6.80 14.65 10.09
N GLU A 56 -7.59 13.73 10.64
CA GLU A 56 -9.05 13.82 10.66
C GLU A 56 -9.54 15.10 11.37
N ARG A 57 -8.99 15.40 12.55
CA ARG A 57 -9.37 16.60 13.32
C ARG A 57 -8.92 17.89 12.65
N TRP A 58 -7.79 17.88 11.95
CA TRP A 58 -7.23 19.07 11.33
C TRP A 58 -7.77 19.38 9.95
N ILE A 59 -8.06 18.34 9.17
CA ILE A 59 -8.49 18.48 7.79
C ILE A 59 -9.98 18.21 7.70
N LEU A 60 -10.43 16.98 7.97
CA LEU A 60 -11.83 16.59 7.76
C LEU A 60 -12.78 17.41 8.62
N ALA A 61 -12.45 17.63 9.90
CA ALA A 61 -13.32 18.43 10.76
C ALA A 61 -13.43 19.89 10.29
N ARG A 62 -12.39 20.49 9.68
CA ARG A 62 -12.48 21.87 9.13
C ARG A 62 -13.30 21.91 7.84
N LEU A 63 -13.25 20.84 7.04
CA LEU A 63 -14.00 20.73 5.78
C LEU A 63 -15.45 20.23 5.95
N ARG A 64 -15.86 19.77 7.14
CA ARG A 64 -17.16 19.09 7.38
C ARG A 64 -18.41 19.89 7.02
N HIS A 65 -18.31 21.21 6.89
CA HIS A 65 -19.41 22.11 6.53
C HIS A 65 -19.20 22.78 5.16
N HIS A 66 -18.21 22.34 4.40
CA HIS A 66 -17.95 22.80 3.04
C HIS A 66 -18.53 21.81 2.02
N THR A 67 -19.25 22.34 1.05
CA THR A 67 -19.72 21.57 -0.11
C THR A 67 -18.76 21.81 -1.26
N PHE A 68 -18.27 20.73 -1.87
CA PHE A 68 -17.41 20.77 -3.05
C PHE A 68 -18.18 20.24 -4.25
N PHE A 69 -18.03 20.91 -5.39
CA PHE A 69 -18.71 20.52 -6.64
C PHE A 69 -17.79 19.76 -7.60
N CYS A 70 -16.48 19.71 -7.31
CA CYS A 70 -15.54 18.90 -8.05
C CYS A 70 -14.41 18.38 -7.14
N LEU A 71 -13.78 17.29 -7.60
CA LEU A 71 -12.70 16.64 -6.86
C LEU A 71 -11.43 17.51 -6.78
N SER A 72 -11.16 18.34 -7.78
CA SER A 72 -10.01 19.25 -7.78
C SER A 72 -10.10 20.30 -6.68
N ASP A 73 -11.29 20.84 -6.43
CA ASP A 73 -11.50 21.84 -5.37
C ASP A 73 -11.28 21.22 -3.99
N LEU A 74 -11.84 20.02 -3.78
CA LEU A 74 -11.62 19.26 -2.54
C LEU A 74 -10.13 18.96 -2.33
N ASN A 75 -9.44 18.48 -3.36
CA ASN A 75 -8.00 18.19 -3.28
C ASN A 75 -7.18 19.45 -2.98
N THR A 76 -7.57 20.60 -3.53
CA THR A 76 -6.90 21.87 -3.28
C THR A 76 -7.07 22.30 -1.82
N ALA A 77 -8.29 22.24 -1.30
CA ALA A 77 -8.57 22.56 0.11
C ALA A 77 -7.83 21.61 1.08
N ILE A 78 -7.79 20.30 0.78
CA ILE A 78 -7.03 19.33 1.56
C ILE A 78 -5.53 19.66 1.55
N ARG A 79 -4.95 20.00 0.39
CA ARG A 79 -3.51 20.33 0.27
C ARG A 79 -3.14 21.56 1.09
N GLN A 80 -3.98 22.60 1.09
CA GLN A 80 -3.77 23.81 1.89
C GLN A 80 -3.75 23.48 3.39
N LEU A 81 -4.78 22.76 3.87
CA LEU A 81 -4.86 22.37 5.29
C LEU A 81 -3.73 21.43 5.71
N LEU A 82 -3.28 20.55 4.80
CA LEU A 82 -2.15 19.66 5.04
C LEU A 82 -0.83 20.43 5.21
N GLN A 83 -0.60 21.46 4.38
CA GLN A 83 0.56 22.34 4.50
C GLN A 83 0.55 23.09 5.84
N GLU A 84 -0.59 23.70 6.21
CA GLU A 84 -0.76 24.37 7.50
C GLU A 84 -0.47 23.42 8.69
N MET A 85 -1.03 22.21 8.63
CA MET A 85 -0.86 21.21 9.68
C MET A 85 0.61 20.76 9.83
N ASN A 86 1.33 20.61 8.70
CA ASN A 86 2.72 20.17 8.71
C ASN A 86 3.69 21.27 9.14
N ALA A 87 3.40 22.53 8.80
CA ALA A 87 4.19 23.70 9.20
C ALA A 87 3.97 24.12 10.66
N ARG A 88 2.88 23.68 11.30
CA ARG A 88 2.59 24.03 12.70
C ARG A 88 3.61 23.38 13.66
N PRO A 89 4.18 24.13 14.62
CA PRO A 89 5.01 23.56 15.68
C PRO A 89 4.28 22.49 16.50
N LEU A 90 5.01 21.47 16.92
CA LEU A 90 4.49 20.41 17.77
C LEU A 90 4.18 20.94 19.18
N GLN A 91 3.20 20.36 19.87
CA GLN A 91 2.79 20.84 21.21
C GLN A 91 3.93 20.84 22.24
N ARG A 92 4.89 19.91 22.12
CA ARG A 92 5.98 19.73 23.10
C ARG A 92 7.34 20.23 22.58
N GLN A 93 7.43 20.71 21.34
CA GLN A 93 8.70 21.11 20.72
C GLN A 93 8.48 22.30 19.79
N LYS A 94 9.42 23.24 19.75
CA LYS A 94 9.35 24.43 18.86
C LYS A 94 9.69 24.13 17.39
N VAL A 95 9.63 22.86 16.98
CA VAL A 95 9.83 22.41 15.60
C VAL A 95 8.53 21.86 15.03
N SER A 96 8.34 22.00 13.73
CA SER A 96 7.20 21.48 13.00
C SER A 96 7.44 20.07 12.47
N ARG A 97 6.38 19.42 11.95
CA ARG A 97 6.55 18.12 11.27
C ARG A 97 7.38 18.27 10.00
N TRP A 98 7.22 19.40 9.32
CA TRP A 98 8.01 19.72 8.14
C TRP A 98 9.50 19.84 8.47
N ASP A 99 9.84 20.53 9.56
CA ASP A 99 11.25 20.66 9.99
C ASP A 99 11.88 19.30 10.30
N LEU A 100 11.13 18.43 10.99
CA LEU A 100 11.58 17.06 11.27
C LEU A 100 11.74 16.23 9.99
N PHE A 101 10.82 16.35 9.04
CA PHE A 101 10.93 15.68 7.75
C PHE A 101 12.18 16.13 6.99
N GLU A 102 12.42 17.43 6.89
CA GLU A 102 13.58 18.00 6.18
C GLU A 102 14.91 17.59 6.83
N THR A 103 14.96 17.58 8.17
CA THR A 103 16.21 17.35 8.91
C THR A 103 16.53 15.87 9.14
N LEU A 104 15.51 15.01 9.30
CA LEU A 104 15.69 13.61 9.68
C LEU A 104 15.33 12.66 8.55
N ASP A 105 14.14 12.82 7.96
CA ASP A 105 13.60 11.84 7.02
C ASP A 105 14.20 12.01 5.62
N ARG A 106 14.12 13.22 5.04
CA ARG A 106 14.59 13.55 3.69
C ARG A 106 16.01 13.06 3.38
N PRO A 107 17.05 13.28 4.23
CA PRO A 107 18.39 12.78 3.95
C PRO A 107 18.52 11.25 4.04
N ALA A 108 17.59 10.57 4.71
CA ALA A 108 17.56 9.11 4.84
C ALA A 108 16.70 8.42 3.76
N LEU A 109 15.99 9.17 2.90
CA LEU A 109 15.16 8.61 1.84
C LEU A 109 16.00 8.12 0.66
N HIS A 110 15.66 6.93 0.14
CA HIS A 110 16.20 6.44 -1.12
C HIS A 110 15.51 7.09 -2.33
N PRO A 111 16.20 7.22 -3.47
CA PRO A 111 15.57 7.66 -4.72
C PRO A 111 14.48 6.66 -5.13
N LEU A 112 13.45 7.17 -5.79
CA LEU A 112 12.41 6.32 -6.38
C LEU A 112 12.97 5.54 -7.58
N PRO A 113 12.50 4.30 -7.81
CA PRO A 113 12.77 3.58 -9.05
C PRO A 113 12.34 4.40 -10.27
N SER A 114 13.08 4.27 -11.39
CA SER A 114 12.79 4.98 -12.64
C SER A 114 11.47 4.57 -13.30
N THR A 115 10.96 3.38 -12.94
CA THR A 115 9.69 2.85 -13.44
C THR A 115 8.66 2.72 -12.32
N PRO A 116 7.39 3.03 -12.59
CA PRO A 116 6.32 2.76 -11.63
C PRO A 116 6.12 1.25 -11.46
N TYR A 117 5.64 0.85 -10.29
CA TYR A 117 5.22 -0.53 -10.07
C TYR A 117 4.00 -0.87 -10.95
N GLU A 118 4.10 -1.94 -11.75
CA GLU A 118 2.98 -2.49 -12.51
C GLU A 118 2.23 -3.54 -11.67
N TYR A 119 0.96 -3.24 -11.36
CA TYR A 119 0.09 -4.17 -10.65
C TYR A 119 -0.15 -5.43 -11.47
N ALA A 120 0.03 -6.59 -10.82
CA ALA A 120 -0.28 -7.88 -11.40
C ALA A 120 -1.12 -8.73 -10.44
N GLN A 121 -2.03 -9.51 -11.02
CA GLN A 121 -2.78 -10.55 -10.33
C GLN A 121 -2.12 -11.90 -10.55
N TRP A 122 -2.17 -12.74 -9.51
CA TRP A 122 -1.60 -14.07 -9.53
C TRP A 122 -2.73 -15.10 -9.46
N LYS A 123 -2.72 -16.08 -10.38
CA LYS A 123 -3.70 -17.19 -10.40
C LYS A 123 -3.00 -18.51 -10.63
N LYS A 124 -3.30 -19.53 -9.83
CA LYS A 124 -2.85 -20.90 -10.11
C LYS A 124 -3.77 -21.55 -11.16
N ALA A 125 -3.17 -22.21 -12.13
CA ALA A 125 -3.89 -22.96 -13.17
C ALA A 125 -3.18 -24.29 -13.43
N LYS A 126 -3.95 -25.36 -13.61
CA LYS A 126 -3.40 -26.64 -14.04
C LYS A 126 -3.30 -26.66 -15.56
N VAL A 127 -2.16 -27.10 -16.08
CA VAL A 127 -1.96 -27.24 -17.53
C VAL A 127 -2.74 -28.46 -18.01
N SER A 128 -3.61 -28.24 -18.99
CA SER A 128 -4.42 -29.28 -19.62
C SER A 128 -3.57 -30.18 -20.53
N ILE A 129 -4.10 -31.35 -20.89
CA ILE A 129 -3.40 -32.35 -21.72
C ILE A 129 -3.05 -31.82 -23.12
N ASP A 130 -3.83 -30.85 -23.60
CA ASP A 130 -3.62 -30.15 -24.86
C ASP A 130 -2.65 -28.98 -24.72
N TYR A 131 -1.74 -28.97 -23.74
CA TYR A 131 -0.72 -27.92 -23.51
C TYR A 131 -1.25 -26.48 -23.35
N HIS A 132 -2.51 -26.32 -22.96
CA HIS A 132 -3.14 -25.02 -22.72
C HIS A 132 -3.52 -24.79 -21.24
N ILE A 133 -3.61 -23.52 -20.88
CA ILE A 133 -4.24 -23.03 -19.65
C ILE A 133 -5.41 -22.11 -19.99
N GLU A 134 -6.45 -22.11 -19.16
CA GLU A 134 -7.60 -21.22 -19.34
C GLU A 134 -7.55 -20.02 -18.38
N PHE A 135 -7.59 -18.81 -18.96
CA PHE A 135 -7.78 -17.57 -18.22
C PHE A 135 -8.81 -16.67 -18.91
N ASN A 136 -9.83 -16.22 -18.18
CA ASN A 136 -10.94 -15.41 -18.70
C ASN A 136 -11.57 -15.97 -19.99
N ARG A 137 -11.86 -17.28 -20.02
CA ARG A 137 -12.43 -18.00 -21.17
C ARG A 137 -11.57 -17.95 -22.44
N ARG A 138 -10.26 -17.69 -22.28
CA ARG A 138 -9.26 -17.73 -23.35
C ARG A 138 -8.21 -18.77 -23.00
N LEU A 139 -7.78 -19.52 -24.01
CA LEU A 139 -6.72 -20.51 -23.89
C LEU A 139 -5.38 -19.88 -24.25
N TYR A 140 -4.37 -20.14 -23.43
CA TYR A 140 -2.99 -19.72 -23.68
C TYR A 140 -2.11 -20.97 -23.71
N SER A 141 -1.29 -21.09 -24.76
CA SER A 141 -0.37 -22.22 -24.89
C SER A 141 0.79 -22.07 -23.92
N VAL A 142 1.25 -23.19 -23.37
CA VAL A 142 2.45 -23.29 -22.54
C VAL A 142 3.38 -24.38 -23.09
N PRO A 143 4.67 -24.41 -22.69
CA PRO A 143 5.55 -25.50 -23.08
C PRO A 143 4.96 -26.88 -22.73
N HIS A 144 4.95 -27.81 -23.69
CA HIS A 144 4.40 -29.16 -23.53
C HIS A 144 4.97 -29.91 -22.32
N ALA A 145 6.22 -29.62 -21.93
CA ALA A 145 6.86 -30.21 -20.75
C ALA A 145 6.10 -29.92 -19.43
N LEU A 146 5.20 -28.94 -19.40
CA LEU A 146 4.42 -28.56 -18.23
C LEU A 146 3.04 -29.22 -18.18
N VAL A 147 2.69 -30.11 -19.11
CA VAL A 147 1.40 -30.81 -19.11
C VAL A 147 1.18 -31.55 -17.78
N GLY A 148 0.04 -31.30 -17.14
CA GLY A 148 -0.30 -31.88 -15.84
C GLY A 148 0.21 -31.09 -14.63
N GLU A 149 1.16 -30.18 -14.82
CA GLU A 149 1.71 -29.34 -13.76
C GLU A 149 0.77 -28.19 -13.37
N VAL A 150 0.94 -27.68 -12.15
CA VAL A 150 0.26 -26.47 -11.68
C VAL A 150 1.22 -25.29 -11.85
N VAL A 151 0.83 -24.36 -12.71
CA VAL A 151 1.59 -23.14 -13.00
C VAL A 151 0.94 -21.92 -12.34
N GLU A 152 1.73 -20.87 -12.15
CA GLU A 152 1.25 -19.58 -11.62
C GLU A 152 1.22 -18.53 -12.74
N LEU A 153 0.06 -17.93 -12.95
CA LEU A 153 -0.18 -16.94 -13.99
C LEU A 153 0.03 -15.54 -13.41
N ARG A 154 0.93 -14.76 -14.02
CA ARG A 154 1.06 -13.33 -13.77
C ARG A 154 0.22 -12.55 -14.79
N ILE A 155 -0.89 -12.00 -14.34
CA ILE A 155 -1.86 -11.28 -15.18
C ILE A 155 -1.71 -9.79 -14.94
N ARG A 156 -1.41 -9.03 -16.00
CA ARG A 156 -1.45 -7.57 -15.96
C ARG A 156 -2.87 -7.10 -16.31
N LEU A 157 -3.43 -6.23 -15.47
CA LEU A 157 -4.68 -5.55 -15.82
C LEU A 157 -4.37 -4.39 -16.77
N PRO A 158 -5.15 -4.21 -17.85
CA PRO A 158 -5.01 -3.07 -18.75
C PRO A 158 -5.43 -1.75 -18.08
#